data_AF-A0A0F8Z0E8-F1
#
_entry.id   AF-A0A0F8Z0E8-F1
#
_cell.length_a   1.000
_cell.length_b   1.000
_cell.length_c   1.000
_cell.angle_alpha   90.00
_cell.angle_beta   90.00
_cell.angle_gamma   90.00
#
_symmetry.space_group_name_H-M   'P 1'
#
loop_
_entity.id
_entity.type
_entity.pdbx_description
1 polymer ?
#
loop_
_entity_poly.entity_id
_entity_poly.type
_entity_poly.pdbx_seq_one_letter_code
_entity_poly.pdbx_strand_id
1 'polypeptide(L)' 'MVADISYPDYETRLAILKNKVVANAWNVEEKILETIATKVQNNIRELEGVINRVMFYQEFKNEKINEV' A
#
# COMPACT_ATOMS: atom_id res chain seq x y z
N MET A 1 -7.84 -5.01 -28.21
CA MET A 1 -6.82 -3.99 -27.94
C MET A 1 -5.88 -4.56 -26.88
N VAL A 2 -4.60 -4.70 -27.18
CA VAL A 2 -3.59 -5.00 -26.16
C VAL A 2 -3.16 -3.65 -25.62
N ALA A 3 -3.51 -3.34 -24.38
CA ALA A 3 -2.98 -2.16 -23.71
C ALA A 3 -1.51 -2.48 -23.36
N ASP A 4 -0.57 -1.68 -23.88
CA ASP A 4 0.80 -1.68 -23.38
C ASP A 4 0.77 -1.14 -21.96
N ILE A 5 0.74 -2.04 -20.97
CA ILE A 5 0.81 -1.70 -19.56
C ILE A 5 2.29 -1.79 -19.16
N SER A 6 2.98 -0.66 -19.28
CA SER A 6 4.29 -0.49 -18.67
C SER A 6 4.16 -0.50 -17.14
N TYR A 7 5.15 -1.05 -16.44
CA TYR A 7 5.15 -0.98 -14.98
C TYR A 7 5.32 0.48 -14.52
N PRO A 8 4.53 0.93 -13.54
CA PRO A 8 4.68 2.28 -13.01
C PRO A 8 6.07 2.43 -12.38
N ASP A 9 6.71 3.58 -12.60
CA ASP A 9 7.94 3.96 -11.91
C ASP A 9 7.70 4.19 -10.40
N TYR A 10 8.79 4.42 -9.66
CA TYR A 10 8.71 4.64 -8.21
C TYR A 10 7.78 5.80 -7.84
N GLU A 11 7.89 6.93 -8.54
CA GLU A 11 7.10 8.13 -8.28
C GLU A 11 5.60 7.86 -8.47
N THR A 12 5.27 7.16 -9.55
CA THR A 12 3.91 6.75 -9.88
C THR A 12 3.37 5.78 -8.82
N ARG A 13 4.16 4.79 -8.38
CA ARG A 13 3.75 3.86 -7.30
C ARG A 13 3.50 4.60 -5.99
N LEU A 14 4.37 5.54 -5.61
CA LEU A 14 4.19 6.34 -4.41
C LEU A 14 2.94 7.23 -4.51
N ALA A 15 2.69 7.84 -5.67
CA ALA A 15 1.49 8.64 -5.92
C ALA A 15 0.20 7.80 -5.82
N ILE A 16 0.20 6.58 -6.37
CA ILE A 16 -0.92 5.64 -6.23
C ILE A 16 -1.21 5.36 -4.74
N LEU A 17 -0.18 5.04 -3.96
CA LEU A 17 -0.32 4.79 -2.52
C LEU A 17 -0.85 6.01 -1.76
N LYS A 18 -0.29 7.21 -2.03
CA LYS A 18 -0.72 8.47 -1.42
C LYS A 18 -2.19 8.78 -1.72
N ASN A 19 -2.59 8.64 -2.98
CA ASN A 19 -3.99 8.84 -3.37
C ASN A 19 -4.91 7.85 -2.66
N LYS A 20 -4.48 6.59 -2.49
CA LYS A 20 -5.27 5.57 -1.81
C LYS A 20 -5.45 5.88 -0.32
N VAL A 21 -4.40 6.27 0.40
CA VAL A 21 -4.53 6.60 1.84
C VAL A 21 -5.41 7.83 2.06
N VAL A 22 -5.28 8.85 1.20
CA VAL A 22 -6.15 10.04 1.24
C VAL A 22 -7.61 9.66 0.96
N ALA A 23 -7.86 8.86 -0.08
CA ALA A 23 -9.22 8.45 -0.45
C ALA A 23 -9.92 7.61 0.63
N ASN A 24 -9.17 6.85 1.43
CA ASN A 24 -9.70 6.03 2.53
C ASN A 24 -9.60 6.73 3.90
N ALA A 25 -9.16 7.99 3.95
CA ALA A 25 -8.92 8.74 5.19
C ALA A 25 -7.99 8.01 6.19
N TRP A 26 -7.03 7.25 5.67
CA TRP A 26 -6.05 6.52 6.47
C TRP A 26 -4.89 7.41 6.89
N ASN A 27 -4.54 7.35 8.17
CA ASN A 27 -3.35 8.03 8.69
C ASN A 27 -2.16 7.06 8.69
N VAL A 28 -1.26 7.21 7.72
CA VAL A 28 -0.11 6.32 7.52
C VAL A 28 1.16 7.14 7.42
N GLU A 29 2.21 6.73 8.13
CA GLU A 29 3.53 7.36 8.01
C GLU A 29 4.07 7.23 6.58
N GLU A 30 4.58 8.34 6.03
CA GLU A 30 5.09 8.39 4.65
C GLU A 30 6.18 7.36 4.37
N LYS A 31 7.05 7.09 5.34
CA LYS A 31 8.10 6.06 5.26
C LYS A 31 7.54 4.65 4.98
N ILE A 32 6.33 4.34 5.46
CA ILE A 32 5.66 3.07 5.16
C ILE A 32 5.30 3.02 3.67
N LEU A 33 4.76 4.12 3.13
CA LEU A 33 4.40 4.22 1.71
C LEU A 33 5.64 4.12 0.81
N GLU A 34 6.72 4.82 1.16
CA GLU A 34 8.01 4.74 0.46
C GLU A 34 8.58 3.31 0.48
N THR A 35 8.49 2.63 1.63
CA THR A 35 8.94 1.24 1.78
C THR A 35 8.15 0.31 0.86
N ILE A 36 6.82 0.46 0.79
CA ILE A 36 5.96 -0.34 -0.08
C ILE A 36 6.28 -0.04 -1.55
N ALA A 37 6.37 1.24 -1.95
CA ALA A 37 6.67 1.64 -3.32
C ALA A 37 8.06 1.18 -3.80
N THR A 38 9.03 1.05 -2.88
CA THR A 38 10.37 0.53 -3.18
C THR A 38 10.34 -0.99 -3.40
N LYS A 39 9.59 -1.73 -2.57
CA LYS A 39 9.57 -3.20 -2.57
C LYS A 39 8.64 -3.81 -3.61
N VAL A 40 7.51 -3.17 -3.92
CA VAL A 40 6.52 -3.67 -4.87
C VAL A 40 6.67 -2.91 -6.18
N GLN A 41 7.17 -3.56 -7.23
CA GLN A 41 7.54 -2.90 -8.49
C GLN A 41 6.71 -3.37 -9.70
N ASN A 42 6.18 -4.60 -9.64
CA ASN A 42 5.72 -5.31 -10.83
C ASN A 42 4.20 -5.31 -11.01
N ASN A 43 3.41 -4.85 -10.04
CA ASN A 43 1.96 -4.96 -10.13
C ASN A 43 1.22 -3.94 -9.24
N ILE A 44 0.37 -3.12 -9.84
CA ILE A 44 -0.47 -2.14 -9.11
C ILE A 44 -1.42 -2.85 -8.15
N ARG A 45 -2.02 -3.99 -8.54
CA ARG A 45 -2.93 -4.74 -7.66
C ARG A 45 -2.20 -5.28 -6.43
N GLU A 46 -0.96 -5.72 -6.59
CA GLU A 46 -0.13 -6.16 -5.46
C GLU A 46 0.23 -4.98 -4.56
N LEU A 47 0.61 -3.83 -5.15
CA LEU A 47 0.91 -2.60 -4.43
C LEU A 47 -0.26 -2.18 -3.53
N GLU A 48 -1.47 -2.16 -4.09
CA GLU A 48 -2.70 -1.86 -3.36
C GLU A 48 -3.06 -2.95 -2.33
N GLY A 49 -2.81 -4.22 -2.64
CA GLY A 49 -3.05 -5.33 -1.73
C GLY A 49 -2.16 -5.26 -0.49
N VAL A 50 -0.90 -4.86 -0.64
CA VAL A 50 0.04 -4.69 0.48
C VAL A 50 -0.41 -3.58 1.42
N ILE A 51 -0.74 -2.38 0.91
CA ILE A 51 -1.21 -1.29 1.78
C ILE A 51 -2.53 -1.65 2.48
N ASN A 52 -3.47 -2.31 1.79
CA ASN A 52 -4.71 -2.79 2.43
C ASN A 52 -4.42 -3.73 3.60
N ARG A 53 -3.45 -4.65 3.45
CA ARG A 53 -3.03 -5.53 4.55
C ARG A 53 -2.40 -4.75 5.70
N VAL A 54 -1.51 -3.80 5.40
CA VAL A 54 -0.90 -2.94 6.43
C VAL A 54 -1.97 -2.22 7.23
N MET A 55 -2.97 -1.65 6.55
CA MET A 55 -4.07 -0.95 7.21
C MET A 55 -4.96 -1.87 8.02
N PHE A 56 -5.29 -3.05 7.48
CA PHE A 56 -6.00 -4.07 8.24
C PHE A 56 -5.26 -4.42 9.55
N TYR A 57 -3.93 -4.61 9.49
CA TYR A 57 -3.16 -4.85 10.71
C TYR A 57 -3.06 -3.61 11.62
N GLN A 58 -3.08 -2.37 11.12
CA GLN A 58 -3.12 -1.21 11.99
C GLN A 58 -4.48 -1.02 12.69
N GLU A 59 -5.58 -1.26 11.97
CA GLU A 59 -6.94 -1.08 12.48
C GLU A 59 -7.38 -2.24 13.39
N PHE A 60 -7.08 -3.48 13.00
CA PHE A 60 -7.55 -4.67 13.70
C PHE A 60 -6.52 -5.26 14.67
N LYS A 61 -5.26 -4.82 14.66
CA LYS A 61 -4.26 -5.22 15.67
C LYS A 61 -4.18 -4.24 16.85
N ASN A 62 -5.35 -3.74 17.25
CA ASN A 62 -5.61 -3.27 18.61
C ASN A 62 -5.90 -4.46 19.57
N GLU A 63 -5.65 -5.70 19.14
CA GLU A 63 -5.67 -6.88 19.99
C GLU A 63 -4.37 -7.01 20.79
N LYS A 64 -4.51 -6.91 22.10
CA LYS A 64 -3.64 -7.62 23.05
C LYS A 64 -3.47 -9.04 22.52
N ILE A 65 -2.24 -9.43 22.19
CA ILE A 65 -1.88 -10.84 22.06
C ILE A 65 -2.06 -11.43 23.47
N ASN A 66 -3.23 -12.02 23.73
CA ASN A 66 -3.43 -12.85 24.90
C ASN A 66 -3.07 -14.29 24.51
N GLU A 67 -2.28 -14.90 25.38
CA GLU A 67 -1.71 -16.24 25.29
C GLU A 67 -2.78 -17.31 25.03
N VAL A 68 -2.39 -18.34 24.27
CA VAL A 68 -3.02 -19.66 24.28
C VAL A 68 -2.11 -20.60 25.05
#